data_AF-A0A383EMV1-F1
#
_entry.id   AF-A0A383EMV1-F1
#
_cell.length_a   1.000
_cell.length_b   1.000
_cell.length_c   1.000
_cell.angle_alpha   90.00
_cell.angle_beta   90.00
_cell.angle_gamma   90.00
#
_symmetry.space_group_name_H-M   'P 1'
#
loop_
_entity.id
_entity.type
_entity.pdbx_description
1 polymer ?
#
loop_
_entity_poly.entity_id
_entity_poly.type
_entity_poly.pdbx_seq_one_letter_code
_entity_poly.pdbx_strand_id
1 'polypeptide(L)'
;VNDKARYLFAGVLIFVIILLQPIYLKWLGYDAAKPAVVAPKEELSSNRLLENISSANDDNVNIKFNNDLSESLITVITPLYTATLSNRSGGTINNYVLTEKEINKYKHLGGFD
;
A
#
# COMPACT_ATOMS: atom_id res chain seq x y z
N VAL A 1 17.87 -34.22 18.25
CA VAL A 1 17.30 -32.93 18.72
C VAL A 1 16.13 -33.27 19.64
N ASN A 2 16.10 -32.75 20.86
CA ASN A 2 15.10 -33.17 21.84
C ASN A 2 13.73 -32.56 21.47
N ASP A 3 12.76 -33.38 21.05
CA ASP A 3 11.47 -32.87 20.53
C ASP A 3 10.75 -31.96 21.54
N LYS A 4 10.87 -32.26 22.83
CA LYS A 4 10.34 -31.42 23.91
C LYS A 4 10.95 -30.01 23.93
N ALA A 5 12.26 -29.91 23.70
CA ALA A 5 12.95 -28.63 23.61
C ALA A 5 12.50 -27.84 22.38
N ARG A 6 12.23 -28.52 21.24
CA ARG A 6 11.69 -27.89 20.03
C ARG A 6 10.31 -27.27 20.27
N TYR A 7 9.41 -28.00 20.93
CA TYR A 7 8.07 -27.48 21.25
C TYR A 7 8.11 -26.34 22.27
N LEU A 8 9.01 -26.42 23.26
CA LEU A 8 9.22 -25.34 24.23
C LEU A 8 9.73 -24.07 23.55
N PHE A 9 10.70 -24.19 22.64
CA PHE A 9 11.21 -23.05 21.87
C PHE A 9 10.13 -22.45 20.95
N ALA A 10 9.33 -23.30 20.30
CA ALA A 10 8.23 -22.84 19.45
C ALA A 10 7.18 -22.04 20.25
N GLY A 11 6.81 -22.51 21.44
CA GLY A 11 5.88 -21.81 22.32
C GLY A 11 6.40 -20.43 22.76
N VAL A 12 7.68 -20.37 23.16
CA VAL A 12 8.33 -19.09 23.51
C VAL A 12 8.40 -18.16 22.31
N LEU A 13 8.72 -18.67 21.12
CA LEU A 13 8.84 -17.86 19.91
C LEU A 13 7.49 -17.26 19.49
N ILE A 14 6.41 -18.04 19.54
CA ILE A 14 5.05 -17.56 19.27
C ILE A 14 4.66 -16.48 20.29
N PHE A 15 4.96 -16.69 21.57
CA PHE A 15 4.68 -15.72 22.63
C PHE A 15 5.42 -14.40 22.42
N VAL A 16 6.69 -14.45 22.01
CA VAL A 16 7.49 -13.27 21.66
C VAL A 16 6.90 -12.53 20.46
N ILE A 17 6.47 -13.25 19.41
CA ILE A 17 5.84 -12.64 18.23
C ILE A 17 4.55 -11.90 18.62
N ILE A 18 3.73 -12.48 19.49
CA ILE A 18 2.49 -11.84 19.99
C ILE A 18 2.81 -10.58 20.79
N LEU A 19 3.83 -10.60 21.66
CA LEU A 19 4.30 -9.40 22.37
C LEU A 19 4.86 -8.33 21.43
N LEU A 20 5.39 -8.74 20.27
CA LEU A 20 5.89 -7.82 19.26
C LEU A 20 4.77 -7.17 18.43
N GLN A 21 3.54 -7.69 18.46
CA GLN A 21 2.40 -7.11 17.74
C GLN A 21 2.12 -5.64 18.09
N PRO A 22 1.97 -5.23 19.38
CA PRO A 22 1.68 -3.83 19.71
C PRO A 22 2.83 -2.88 19.38
N ILE A 23 4.09 -3.31 19.50
CA ILE A 23 5.24 -2.46 19.15
C ILE A 23 5.37 -2.32 17.63
N TYR A 24 5.07 -3.38 16.87
CA TYR A 24 5.05 -3.36 15.41
C TYR A 24 4.00 -2.36 14.89
N LEU A 25 2.79 -2.36 15.47
CA LEU A 25 1.73 -1.42 15.07
C LEU A 25 2.12 0.04 15.36
N LYS A 26 2.81 0.29 16.48
CA LYS A 26 3.34 1.62 16.80
C LYS A 26 4.44 2.06 15.82
N TRP A 27 5.33 1.15 15.42
CA TRP A 27 6.33 1.42 14.39
C TRP A 27 5.71 1.74 13.03
N LEU A 28 4.57 1.11 12.71
CA LEU A 28 3.80 1.39 11.50
C LEU A 28 3.06 2.75 11.57
N GLY A 29 3.12 3.45 12.71
CA GLY A 29 2.44 4.74 12.91
C GLY A 29 0.93 4.60 13.10
N TYR A 30 0.45 3.42 13.48
CA TYR A 30 -0.94 3.17 13.87
C TYR A 30 -1.14 3.64 15.32
N ASP A 31 -0.99 4.95 15.54
CA ASP A 31 -1.25 5.54 16.85
C ASP A 31 -2.76 5.63 17.04
N ALA A 32 -3.27 4.97 18.09
CA ALA A 32 -4.70 4.93 18.44
C ALA A 32 -5.28 6.32 18.84
N ALA A 33 -4.48 7.39 18.75
CA ALA A 33 -4.80 8.74 19.17
C ALA A 33 -4.89 9.74 17.99
N LYS A 34 -5.15 9.30 16.76
CA LYS A 34 -5.65 10.23 15.75
C LYS A 34 -7.15 10.46 16.01
N PRO A 35 -7.59 11.69 16.29
CA PRO A 35 -9.02 11.98 16.28
C PRO A 35 -9.53 11.61 14.89
N ALA A 36 -10.71 11.00 14.83
CA ALA A 36 -11.35 10.60 13.59
C ALA A 36 -11.44 11.82 12.66
N VAL A 37 -10.46 11.93 11.76
CA VAL A 37 -10.65 12.68 10.52
C VAL A 37 -11.77 11.93 9.85
N VAL A 38 -12.91 12.61 9.72
CA VAL A 38 -14.10 12.18 9.01
C VAL A 38 -13.71 11.74 7.59
N ALA A 39 -13.28 10.50 7.47
CA ALA A 39 -13.30 9.76 6.23
C ALA A 39 -14.77 9.48 5.92
N PRO A 40 -15.23 9.69 4.68
CA PRO A 40 -16.54 9.21 4.26
C PRO A 40 -16.67 7.74 4.64
N LYS A 41 -17.79 7.43 5.28
CA LYS A 41 -18.16 6.08 5.68
C LYS A 41 -18.38 5.30 4.38
N GLU A 42 -17.39 4.55 3.93
CA GLU A 42 -17.64 3.46 2.99
C GLU A 42 -18.33 2.36 3.80
N GLU A 43 -19.65 2.55 4.01
CA GLU A 43 -20.53 1.43 4.27
C GLU A 43 -20.40 0.49 3.08
N LEU A 44 -19.87 -0.70 3.37
CA LEU A 44 -19.85 -1.84 2.47
C LEU A 44 -21.31 -2.22 2.14
N SER A 45 -21.90 -1.53 1.17
CA SER A 45 -23.20 -1.90 0.59
C SER A 45 -23.00 -3.13 -0.28
N SER A 46 -22.92 -4.29 0.38
CA SER A 46 -23.09 -5.61 -0.22
C SER A 46 -24.53 -5.81 -0.69
N ASN A 47 -25.05 -4.94 -1.55
CA ASN A 47 -26.37 -5.04 -2.14
C ASN A 47 -26.37 -4.22 -3.43
N ARG A 48 -26.20 -4.92 -4.57
CA ARG A 48 -26.56 -4.55 -5.96
C ARG A 48 -25.43 -4.89 -6.92
N LEU A 49 -25.36 -6.17 -7.31
CA LEU A 49 -25.14 -6.61 -8.69
C LEU A 49 -25.25 -8.15 -8.74
N LEU A 50 -26.38 -8.67 -8.27
CA LEU A 50 -26.87 -9.98 -8.68
C LEU A 50 -28.28 -9.78 -9.19
N GLU A 51 -28.40 -9.11 -10.34
CA GLU A 51 -29.61 -9.23 -11.12
C GLU A 51 -29.27 -9.10 -12.59
N ASN A 52 -29.64 -10.15 -13.33
CA ASN A 52 -29.77 -10.19 -14.77
C ASN A 52 -28.49 -10.40 -15.61
N ILE A 53 -27.95 -11.62 -15.60
CA ILE A 53 -27.41 -12.20 -16.83
C ILE A 53 -28.03 -13.58 -17.02
N SER A 54 -29.13 -13.57 -17.76
CA SER A 54 -29.78 -14.73 -18.35
C SER A 54 -28.80 -15.49 -19.24
N SER A 55 -28.82 -16.81 -19.10
CA SER A 55 -28.37 -17.84 -20.03
C SER A 55 -28.05 -17.40 -21.47
N ALA A 56 -26.81 -17.58 -21.91
CA ALA A 56 -26.45 -17.93 -23.28
C ALA A 56 -25.00 -18.44 -23.35
N ASN A 57 -24.79 -19.46 -24.18
CA ASN A 57 -23.60 -20.26 -24.34
C ASN A 57 -22.39 -19.51 -24.95
N ASP A 58 -21.23 -20.07 -24.63
CA ASP A 58 -20.01 -20.22 -25.45
C ASP A 58 -19.18 -18.99 -25.86
N ASP A 59 -17.87 -19.20 -25.66
CA ASP A 59 -16.72 -18.61 -26.33
C ASP A 59 -16.34 -17.13 -26.10
N ASN A 60 -15.18 -16.99 -25.42
CA ASN A 60 -14.29 -15.81 -25.39
C ASN A 60 -14.76 -14.61 -24.55
N VAL A 61 -14.86 -14.81 -23.24
CA VAL A 61 -14.88 -13.68 -22.31
C VAL A 61 -13.48 -13.06 -22.26
N ASN A 62 -13.20 -12.12 -23.17
CA ASN A 62 -12.14 -11.15 -22.95
C ASN A 62 -12.61 -10.27 -21.79
N ILE A 63 -12.21 -10.65 -20.57
CA ILE A 63 -12.42 -9.85 -19.38
C ILE A 63 -11.57 -8.58 -19.56
N LYS A 64 -12.14 -7.59 -20.24
CA LYS A 64 -11.70 -6.20 -20.09
C LYS A 64 -12.00 -5.83 -18.66
N PHE A 65 -10.99 -5.97 -17.81
CA PHE A 65 -10.96 -5.27 -16.54
C PHE A 65 -11.06 -3.79 -16.89
N ASN A 66 -12.26 -3.24 -16.75
CA ASN A 66 -12.47 -1.81 -16.73
C ASN A 66 -11.74 -1.33 -15.46
N ASN A 67 -10.46 -0.99 -15.61
CA ASN A 67 -9.62 -0.38 -14.58
C ASN A 67 -10.07 1.07 -14.34
N ASP A 68 -11.37 1.31 -14.18
CA ASP A 68 -11.95 2.60 -13.83
C ASP A 68 -11.74 2.92 -12.33
N LEU A 69 -10.70 2.32 -11.74
CA LEU A 69 -10.11 2.76 -10.50
C LEU A 69 -9.40 4.07 -10.83
N SER A 70 -10.06 5.19 -10.54
CA SER A 70 -9.51 6.52 -10.81
C SER A 70 -8.09 6.62 -10.27
N GLU A 71 -7.13 6.79 -11.17
CA GLU A 71 -5.73 6.99 -10.80
C GLU A 71 -5.62 8.27 -9.97
N SER A 72 -5.11 8.15 -8.75
CA SER A 72 -4.82 9.28 -7.88
C SER A 72 -3.32 9.53 -7.87
N LEU A 73 -2.93 10.77 -8.19
CA LEU A 73 -1.54 11.20 -8.21
C LEU A 73 -1.21 12.01 -6.96
N ILE A 74 -0.08 11.69 -6.34
CA ILE A 74 0.42 12.36 -5.13
C ILE A 74 1.82 12.89 -5.45
N THR A 75 2.04 14.20 -5.26
CA THR A 75 3.35 14.82 -5.41
C THR A 75 4.00 15.05 -4.06
N VAL A 76 5.20 14.51 -3.87
CA VAL A 76 6.02 14.70 -2.68
C VAL A 76 7.12 15.69 -3.02
N ILE A 77 7.16 16.82 -2.30
CA ILE A 77 8.15 17.88 -2.50
C ILE A 77 9.05 17.93 -1.28
N THR A 78 10.35 17.78 -1.49
CA THR A 78 11.38 17.92 -0.47
C THR A 78 12.49 18.86 -0.94
N PRO A 79 13.37 19.34 -0.04
CA PRO A 79 14.52 20.14 -0.44
C PRO A 79 15.53 19.42 -1.35
N LEU A 80 15.46 18.09 -1.46
CA LEU A 80 16.42 17.26 -2.21
C LEU A 80 15.81 16.61 -3.46
N TYR A 81 14.50 16.43 -3.51
CA TYR A 81 13.82 15.84 -4.67
C TYR A 81 12.33 16.19 -4.69
N THR A 82 11.75 16.10 -5.87
CA THR A 82 10.31 16.11 -6.13
C THR A 82 9.93 14.83 -6.85
N ALA A 83 8.90 14.12 -6.39
CA ALA A 83 8.44 12.88 -7.03
C ALA A 83 6.92 12.81 -7.10
N THR A 84 6.38 12.29 -8.20
CA THR A 84 4.94 12.06 -8.40
C THR A 84 4.67 10.56 -8.39
N LEU A 85 3.81 10.11 -7.48
CA LEU A 85 3.43 8.71 -7.30
C LEU A 85 1.96 8.50 -7.67
N SER A 86 1.62 7.36 -8.27
CA SER A 86 0.24 6.94 -8.52
C SER A 86 -0.17 5.76 -7.63
N ASN A 87 -1.45 5.68 -7.28
CA ASN A 87 -2.02 4.55 -6.54
C ASN A 87 -2.23 3.29 -7.41
N ARG A 88 -1.85 3.32 -8.70
CA ARG A 88 -1.97 2.16 -9.58
C ARG A 88 -1.01 1.06 -9.14
N SER A 89 -1.52 -0.17 -9.10
CA SER A 89 -0.74 -1.37 -8.76
C SER A 89 -0.04 -1.29 -7.39
N GLY A 90 -0.64 -0.59 -6.42
CA GLY A 90 -0.08 -0.47 -5.07
C GLY A 90 1.00 0.60 -4.89
N GLY A 91 1.27 1.40 -5.92
CA GLY A 91 2.25 2.48 -5.87
C GLY A 91 3.22 2.43 -7.05
N THR A 92 3.08 3.33 -8.02
CA THR A 92 4.05 3.48 -9.12
C THR A 92 4.65 4.87 -9.10
N ILE A 93 5.97 5.00 -9.28
CA ILE A 93 6.62 6.31 -9.48
C ILE A 93 6.37 6.71 -10.92
N ASN A 94 5.59 7.78 -11.10
CA ASN A 94 5.31 8.34 -12.43
C ASN A 94 6.48 9.21 -12.89
N ASN A 95 6.93 10.13 -12.02
CA ASN A 95 8.12 10.92 -12.30
C ASN A 95 8.91 11.24 -11.02
N TYR A 96 10.19 11.56 -11.18
CA TYR A 96 10.99 12.17 -10.12
C TYR A 96 12.05 13.12 -10.68
N VAL A 97 12.40 14.13 -9.89
CA VAL A 97 13.44 15.12 -10.18
C VAL A 97 14.24 15.36 -8.91
N LEU A 98 15.56 15.21 -8.97
CA LEU A 98 16.46 15.57 -7.86
C LEU A 98 16.69 17.09 -7.86
N THR A 99 16.37 17.75 -6.75
CA THR A 99 16.54 19.19 -6.58
C THR A 99 18.00 19.49 -6.25
N GLU A 100 18.61 20.44 -6.96
CA GLU A 100 19.99 20.85 -6.73
C GLU A 100 20.16 21.50 -5.35
N LYS A 101 21.14 21.02 -4.59
CA LYS A 101 21.63 21.69 -3.39
C LYS A 101 22.93 22.39 -3.76
N GLU A 102 22.87 23.68 -4.11
CA GLU A 102 24.07 24.53 -4.15
C GLU A 102 24.77 24.40 -2.78
N ILE A 103 26.09 24.12 -2.69
CA ILE A 103 27.12 25.15 -2.74
C ILE A 103 28.46 24.66 -3.35
N ASN A 104 28.70 23.36 -3.63
CA ASN A 104 29.97 22.93 -4.28
C ASN A 104 30.01 21.43 -4.74
N LYS A 105 29.83 21.19 -6.05
CA LYS A 105 30.49 20.12 -6.84
C LYS A 105 29.94 18.67 -6.96
N TYR A 106 28.67 18.35 -6.71
CA TYR A 106 28.14 17.05 -7.20
C TYR A 106 26.82 17.21 -7.95
N LYS A 107 26.97 17.40 -9.26
CA LYS A 107 25.92 17.58 -10.27
C LYS A 107 25.40 16.22 -10.73
N HIS A 108 24.28 15.78 -10.17
CA HIS A 108 23.45 14.75 -10.77
C HIS A 108 22.01 15.26 -10.86
N LEU A 109 21.70 15.95 -11.97
CA LEU A 109 20.33 16.09 -12.43
C LEU A 109 19.90 14.72 -12.94
N GLY A 110 19.30 13.93 -12.06
CA GLY A 110 18.66 12.67 -12.40
C GLY A 110 17.16 12.88 -12.34
N GLY A 111 16.47 12.46 -13.40
CA GLY A 111 15.02 12.43 -13.41
C GLY A 111 14.49 11.34 -14.34
N PHE A 112 13.29 10.88 -14.01
CA PHE A 112 12.50 9.97 -14.82
C PHE A 112 11.18 10.67 -15.08
N ASP A 113 10.76 10.68 -16.34
CA ASP A 113 9.50 11.26 -16.83
C ASP A 113 8.69 10.16 -17.52
#